data_AF-A0A7M1UR93-F1
#
_entry.id   AF-A0A7M1UR93-F1
#
_cell.length_a   1.000
_cell.length_b   1.000
_cell.length_c   1.000
_cell.angle_alpha   90.00
_cell.angle_beta   90.00
_cell.angle_gamma   90.00
#
_symmetry.space_group_name_H-M   'P 1'
#
loop_
_entity.id
_entity.type
_entity.pdbx_description
1 polymer ?
#
loop_
_entity_poly.entity_id
_entity_poly.type
_entity_poly.pdbx_seq_one_letter_code
_entity_poly.pdbx_strand_id
1 'polypeptide(L)'
;MVSLASTNVYFLQEVSAVLLLAILAFILLAGVKGWRRYVVTWLSLVLIILHYTVISIISKYAKVTVLPLIVVEHDSYGGSLYVDYGQLAILTILIVWRREIYERIKKIANKLRAGRGGLESSQTGGVGEGLAEEKS
;
A
#
# COMPACT_ATOMS: atom_id res chain seq x y z
N MET A 1 -20.24 16.24 28.53
CA MET A 1 -19.73 17.49 27.93
C MET A 1 -18.83 17.11 26.76
N VAL A 2 -19.23 17.42 25.53
CA VAL A 2 -18.39 17.21 24.35
C VAL A 2 -17.26 18.25 24.40
N SER A 3 -16.01 17.79 24.43
CA SER A 3 -14.86 18.70 24.42
C SER A 3 -14.78 19.41 23.07
N LEU A 4 -14.54 20.73 23.06
CA LEU A 4 -14.30 21.50 21.83
C LEU A 4 -13.19 20.86 20.96
N ALA A 5 -12.23 20.17 21.59
CA ALA A 5 -11.19 19.43 20.88
C ALA A 5 -11.76 18.25 20.08
N SER A 6 -12.76 17.52 20.61
CA SER A 6 -13.37 16.40 19.88
C SER A 6 -14.16 16.88 18.65
N THR A 7 -14.89 17.99 18.76
CA THR A 7 -15.64 18.57 17.63
C THR A 7 -14.71 19.00 16.48
N ASN A 8 -13.56 19.59 16.79
CA ASN A 8 -12.56 19.95 15.78
C ASN A 8 -11.93 18.75 15.08
N VAL A 9 -11.74 17.64 15.78
CA VAL A 9 -11.12 16.43 15.20
C VAL A 9 -12.07 15.75 14.21
N TYR A 10 -13.36 15.63 14.52
CA TYR A 10 -14.36 15.09 13.58
C TYR A 10 -14.54 15.98 12.35
N PHE A 11 -14.51 17.31 12.51
CA PHE A 11 -14.51 18.23 11.36
C PHE A 11 -13.27 18.01 10.47
N LEU A 12 -12.09 17.84 11.07
CA LEU A 12 -10.86 17.55 10.34
C LEU A 12 -10.94 16.19 9.61
N GLN A 13 -11.58 15.20 10.21
CA GLN A 13 -11.84 13.90 9.59
C GLN A 13 -12.72 14.06 8.35
N GLU A 14 -13.83 14.79 8.46
CA GLU A 14 -14.76 15.02 7.37
C GLU A 14 -14.09 15.77 6.21
N VAL A 15 -13.37 16.86 6.49
CA VAL A 15 -12.60 17.60 5.49
C VAL A 15 -11.56 16.71 4.82
N SER A 16 -10.84 15.88 5.59
CA SER A 16 -9.85 14.95 5.03
C SER A 16 -10.50 13.91 4.09
N ALA A 17 -11.67 13.40 4.46
CA ALA A 17 -12.42 12.43 3.67
C ALA A 17 -12.93 13.04 2.35
N VAL A 18 -13.47 14.25 2.39
CA VAL A 18 -13.91 14.98 1.20
C VAL A 18 -12.74 15.26 0.25
N LEU A 19 -11.58 15.68 0.79
CA LEU A 19 -10.38 15.91 -0.02
C LEU A 19 -9.86 14.62 -0.67
N LEU A 20 -9.82 13.52 0.06
CA LEU A 20 -9.47 12.21 -0.50
C LEU A 20 -10.44 11.82 -1.61
N LEU A 21 -11.74 11.93 -1.37
CA LEU A 21 -12.77 11.60 -2.36
C LEU A 21 -12.63 12.45 -3.64
N ALA A 22 -12.38 13.75 -3.49
CA ALA A 22 -12.17 14.66 -4.62
C ALA A 22 -10.95 14.26 -5.47
N ILE A 23 -9.85 13.87 -4.83
CA ILE A 23 -8.65 13.38 -5.52
C ILE A 23 -8.93 12.06 -6.22
N LEU A 24 -9.63 11.12 -5.57
CA LEU A 24 -10.02 9.87 -6.21
C LEU A 24 -10.86 10.13 -7.47
N ALA A 25 -11.88 10.98 -7.36
CA ALA A 25 -12.71 11.36 -8.49
C ALA A 25 -11.86 11.98 -9.62
N PHE A 26 -10.94 12.89 -9.27
CA PHE A 26 -10.02 13.48 -10.24
C PHE A 26 -9.14 12.43 -10.93
N ILE A 27 -8.58 11.47 -10.19
CA ILE A 27 -7.74 10.39 -10.75
C ILE A 27 -8.53 9.57 -11.77
N LEU A 28 -9.75 9.17 -11.39
CA LEU A 28 -10.62 8.33 -12.20
C LEU A 28 -11.08 9.04 -13.47
N LEU A 29 -11.43 10.32 -13.39
CA LEU A 29 -11.94 11.10 -14.52
C LEU A 29 -10.83 11.60 -15.45
N ALA A 30 -9.72 12.10 -14.91
CA ALA A 30 -8.70 12.79 -15.70
C ALA A 30 -7.68 11.83 -16.34
N GLY A 31 -7.58 10.58 -15.88
CA GLY A 31 -6.63 9.60 -16.41
C GLY A 31 -5.17 10.08 -16.27
N VAL A 32 -4.64 10.01 -15.05
CA VAL A 32 -3.36 10.63 -14.70
C VAL A 32 -2.16 9.94 -15.40
N LYS A 33 -1.35 10.71 -16.14
CA LYS A 33 -0.17 10.22 -16.89
C LYS A 33 1.05 11.12 -16.67
N GLY A 34 2.25 10.56 -16.86
CA GLY A 34 3.52 11.30 -16.82
C GLY A 34 3.81 11.91 -15.44
N TRP A 35 4.33 13.14 -15.42
CA TRP A 35 4.70 13.84 -14.18
C TRP A 35 3.51 14.05 -13.22
N ARG A 36 2.30 14.28 -13.75
CA ARG A 36 1.07 14.46 -12.96
C ARG A 36 0.78 13.26 -12.05
N ARG A 37 1.17 12.06 -12.47
CA ARG A 37 1.01 10.84 -11.67
C ARG A 37 1.79 10.93 -10.37
N TYR A 38 3.01 11.45 -10.42
CA TYR A 38 3.86 11.60 -9.24
C TYR A 38 3.28 12.63 -8.27
N VAL A 39 2.83 13.78 -8.79
CA VAL A 39 2.22 14.84 -7.98
C VAL A 39 1.00 14.32 -7.24
N VAL A 40 0.09 13.66 -7.96
CA VAL A 40 -1.12 13.09 -7.39
C VAL A 40 -0.80 11.99 -6.38
N THR A 41 0.23 11.17 -6.62
CA THR A 41 0.68 10.15 -5.65
C THR A 41 1.17 10.79 -4.36
N TRP A 42 2.03 11.80 -4.44
CA TRP A 42 2.54 12.50 -3.26
C TRP A 42 1.43 13.21 -2.48
N LEU A 43 0.54 13.91 -3.18
CA LEU A 43 -0.61 14.56 -2.56
C LEU A 43 -1.52 13.55 -1.85
N SER A 44 -1.80 12.41 -2.51
CA SER A 44 -2.60 11.33 -1.93
C SER A 44 -1.91 10.75 -0.69
N LEU A 45 -0.59 10.53 -0.72
CA LEU A 45 0.17 10.02 0.43
C LEU A 45 0.07 10.96 1.64
N VAL A 46 0.25 12.27 1.43
CA VAL A 46 0.11 13.27 2.50
C VAL A 46 -1.28 13.21 3.11
N LEU A 47 -2.32 13.12 2.29
CA LEU A 47 -3.70 13.07 2.78
C LEU A 47 -4.04 11.74 3.47
N ILE A 48 -3.51 10.61 2.99
CA ILE A 48 -3.63 9.32 3.66
C ILE A 48 -3.00 9.39 5.06
N ILE A 49 -1.80 9.96 5.18
CA ILE A 49 -1.12 10.13 6.46
C ILE A 49 -1.96 11.01 7.39
N LEU A 50 -2.45 12.14 6.88
CA LEU A 50 -3.32 13.03 7.65
C LEU A 50 -4.60 12.31 8.11
N HIS A 51 -5.24 11.56 7.23
CA HIS A 51 -6.46 10.81 7.52
C HIS A 51 -6.26 9.80 8.66
N TYR A 52 -5.20 8.99 8.60
CA TYR A 52 -4.90 8.04 9.68
C TYR A 52 -4.39 8.70 10.96
N THR A 53 -3.76 9.87 10.85
CA THR A 53 -3.40 10.67 12.03
C THR A 53 -4.66 11.12 12.77
N VAL A 54 -5.68 11.60 12.04
CA VAL A 54 -6.96 11.99 12.63
C VAL A 54 -7.67 10.79 13.25
N ILE A 55 -7.74 9.65 12.57
CA ILE A 55 -8.31 8.41 13.11
C ILE A 55 -7.60 7.99 14.41
N SER A 56 -6.26 8.11 14.45
CA SER A 56 -5.47 7.81 15.65
C SER A 56 -5.73 8.78 16.81
N ILE A 57 -6.11 10.03 16.51
CA ILE A 57 -6.53 10.97 17.55
C ILE A 57 -7.92 10.58 18.07
N ILE A 58 -8.86 10.24 17.18
CA ILE A 58 -10.22 9.80 17.55
C ILE A 58 -10.18 8.54 18.41
N SER A 59 -9.26 7.61 18.11
CA SER A 59 -9.11 6.36 18.88
C SER A 59 -8.70 6.58 20.35
N LYS A 60 -8.33 7.81 20.75
CA LYS A 60 -8.10 8.17 22.16
C LYS A 60 -9.42 8.41 22.92
N TYR A 61 -10.51 8.68 22.20
CA TYR A 61 -11.80 9.07 22.76
C TYR A 61 -12.90 8.04 22.47
N ALA A 62 -12.77 7.28 21.36
CA ALA A 62 -13.71 6.25 20.95
C ALA A 62 -12.96 4.95 20.62
N LYS A 63 -13.64 3.80 20.75
CA LYS A 63 -13.07 2.51 20.32
C LYS A 63 -13.18 2.43 18.80
N VAL A 64 -12.05 2.61 18.12
CA VAL A 64 -11.97 2.55 16.66
C VAL A 64 -11.33 1.24 16.21
N THR A 65 -11.94 0.57 15.23
CA THR A 65 -11.42 -0.62 14.56
C THR A 65 -11.37 -0.37 13.07
N VAL A 66 -10.17 -0.45 12.48
CA VAL A 66 -9.97 -0.32 11.03
C VAL A 66 -10.00 -1.72 10.42
N LEU A 67 -11.03 -2.00 9.65
CA LEU A 67 -11.22 -3.21 8.85
C LEU A 67 -10.87 -2.94 7.38
N PRO A 68 -10.76 -3.98 6.54
CA PRO A 68 -10.63 -3.77 5.10
C PRO A 68 -11.81 -2.93 4.57
N LEU A 69 -11.47 -1.79 3.96
CA LEU A 69 -12.35 -0.78 3.37
C LEU A 69 -13.34 -0.08 4.33
N ILE A 70 -13.34 -0.44 5.60
CA ILE A 70 -14.36 -0.01 6.57
C ILE A 70 -13.69 0.39 7.87
N VAL A 71 -14.14 1.50 8.46
CA VAL A 71 -13.81 1.87 9.82
C VAL A 71 -15.06 1.74 10.68
N VAL A 72 -14.91 1.10 11.82
CA VAL A 72 -15.95 0.93 12.84
C VAL A 72 -15.55 1.74 14.06
N GLU A 73 -16.44 2.59 14.52
CA GLU A 73 -16.25 3.40 15.72
C GLU A 73 -17.34 3.09 16.72
N HIS A 74 -17.00 2.95 18.00
CA HIS A 74 -17.94 2.81 19.09
C HIS A 74 -17.63 3.84 20.18
N ASP A 75 -18.63 4.62 20.54
CA ASP A 75 -18.58 5.60 21.61
C ASP A 75 -19.69 5.34 22.64
N SER A 76 -19.88 6.27 23.58
CA SER A 76 -20.91 6.17 24.62
C SER A 76 -22.34 6.33 24.10
N TYR A 77 -22.53 6.80 22.86
CA TYR A 77 -23.81 7.09 22.23
C TYR A 77 -24.20 6.01 21.20
N GLY A 78 -23.28 5.15 20.77
CA GLY A 78 -23.55 4.01 19.92
C GLY A 78 -22.35 3.56 19.08
N GLY A 79 -22.64 2.77 18.04
CA GLY A 79 -21.66 2.37 17.03
C GLY A 79 -21.92 3.05 15.70
N SER A 80 -20.89 3.51 15.02
CA SER A 80 -20.94 4.03 13.65
C SER A 80 -20.00 3.24 12.73
N LEU A 81 -20.36 3.19 11.45
CA LEU A 81 -19.59 2.50 10.41
C LEU A 81 -19.48 3.41 9.20
N TYR A 82 -18.27 3.56 8.68
CA TYR A 82 -17.99 4.40 7.52
C TYR A 82 -16.89 3.80 6.65
N VAL A 83 -16.81 4.26 5.40
CA VAL A 83 -15.84 3.79 4.40
C VAL A 83 -14.45 4.34 4.71
N ASP A 84 -13.43 3.50 4.61
CA ASP A 84 -12.02 3.91 4.73
C ASP A 84 -11.52 4.48 3.40
N TYR A 85 -11.65 5.81 3.24
CA TYR A 85 -11.15 6.53 2.07
C TYR A 85 -9.62 6.50 1.96
N GLY A 86 -8.90 6.31 3.08
CA GLY A 86 -7.46 6.11 3.08
C GLY A 86 -7.06 4.83 2.34
N GLN A 87 -7.74 3.71 2.62
CA GLN A 87 -7.51 2.44 1.91
C GLN A 87 -7.91 2.54 0.44
N LEU A 88 -9.02 3.19 0.12
CA LEU A 88 -9.42 3.42 -1.28
C LEU A 88 -8.37 4.24 -2.04
N ALA A 89 -7.76 5.24 -1.40
CA ALA A 89 -6.67 6.01 -1.99
C ALA A 89 -5.42 5.15 -2.22
N ILE A 90 -5.06 4.29 -1.27
CA ILE A 90 -3.94 3.33 -1.43
C ILE A 90 -4.20 2.41 -2.63
N LEU A 91 -5.38 1.81 -2.72
CA LEU A 91 -5.76 0.95 -3.85
C LEU A 91 -5.69 1.71 -5.17
N THR A 92 -6.15 2.97 -5.19
CA THR A 92 -6.10 3.82 -6.37
C THR A 92 -4.66 4.08 -6.82
N ILE A 93 -3.75 4.37 -5.88
CA ILE A 93 -2.31 4.51 -6.16
C ILE A 93 -1.76 3.21 -6.77
N LEU A 94 -2.09 2.05 -6.19
CA LEU A 94 -1.64 0.76 -6.73
C LEU A 94 -2.14 0.52 -8.16
N ILE A 95 -3.39 0.87 -8.46
CA ILE A 95 -3.97 0.76 -9.80
C ILE A 95 -3.26 1.68 -10.79
N VAL A 96 -2.95 2.92 -10.37
CA VAL A 96 -2.24 3.93 -11.16
C VAL A 96 -0.81 3.50 -11.51
N TRP A 97 -0.18 2.70 -10.65
CA TRP A 97 1.20 2.21 -10.81
C TRP A 97 1.31 0.72 -11.19
N ARG A 98 0.18 0.06 -11.50
CA ARG A 98 0.12 -1.40 -11.66
C ARG A 98 1.12 -1.97 -12.67
N ARG A 99 1.37 -1.25 -13.76
CA ARG A 99 2.24 -1.71 -14.85
C ARG A 99 3.69 -1.72 -14.42
N GLU A 100 4.17 -0.62 -13.83
CA GLU A 100 5.53 -0.49 -13.33
C GLU A 100 5.81 -1.46 -12.19
N ILE A 101 4.83 -1.66 -11.31
CA ILE A 101 4.92 -2.65 -10.23
C ILE A 101 5.10 -4.05 -10.82
N TYR A 102 4.25 -4.44 -11.78
CA TYR A 102 4.33 -5.74 -12.45
C TYR A 102 5.68 -5.94 -13.17
N GLU A 103 6.13 -4.96 -13.93
CA GLU A 103 7.42 -5.02 -14.65
C GLU A 103 8.61 -5.16 -13.68
N ARG A 104 8.59 -4.45 -12.54
CA ARG A 104 9.61 -4.58 -11.49
C ARG A 104 9.59 -5.96 -10.83
N ILE A 105 8.42 -6.46 -10.46
CA ILE A 105 8.27 -7.81 -9.88
C ILE A 105 8.77 -8.87 -10.85
N LYS A 106 8.39 -8.78 -12.13
CA LYS A 106 8.84 -9.70 -13.18
C LYS A 106 10.36 -9.69 -13.33
N LYS A 107 10.99 -8.52 -13.32
CA LYS A 107 12.46 -8.39 -13.39
C LYS A 107 13.14 -9.03 -12.20
N ILE A 108 12.61 -8.88 -11.00
CA ILE A 108 13.12 -9.50 -9.77
C ILE A 108 12.98 -11.02 -9.85
N ALA A 109 11.79 -11.52 -10.22
CA ALA A 109 11.53 -12.95 -10.38
C ALA A 109 12.46 -13.61 -11.39
N ASN A 110 12.73 -12.94 -12.53
CA ASN A 110 13.65 -13.44 -13.53
C ASN A 110 15.11 -13.48 -13.03
N LYS A 111 15.56 -12.47 -12.27
CA LYS A 111 16.89 -12.47 -11.65
C LYS A 111 17.05 -13.62 -10.65
N LEU A 112 16.03 -13.86 -9.83
CA LEU A 112 16.04 -14.96 -8.86
C LEU A 112 16.10 -16.33 -9.55
N ARG A 113 15.39 -16.51 -10.68
CA ARG A 113 15.47 -17.74 -11.49
C ARG A 113 16.84 -17.93 -12.14
N ALA A 114 17.42 -16.87 -12.71
CA ALA A 114 18.74 -16.92 -13.33
C ALA A 114 19.86 -17.22 -12.31
N GLY A 115 19.78 -16.65 -11.11
CA GLY A 115 20.73 -16.94 -10.02
C GLY A 115 20.64 -18.37 -9.49
N ARG A 116 19.46 -19.01 -9.56
CA ARG A 116 19.26 -20.41 -9.16
C ARG A 116 19.82 -21.40 -10.19
N GLY A 117 19.66 -21.11 -11.48
CA GLY A 117 20.21 -21.95 -12.56
C GLY A 117 21.75 -21.99 -12.62
N GLY A 118 22.43 -20.91 -12.20
CA GLY A 118 23.90 -20.89 -12.11
C GLY A 118 24.48 -21.66 -10.92
N LEU A 119 23.71 -21.82 -9.84
CA LEU A 119 24.12 -22.60 -8.66
C LEU A 119 23.98 -24.11 -8.90
N GLU A 120 22.98 -24.55 -9.68
CA GLU A 120 22.80 -25.96 -10.04
C GLU A 120 23.87 -26.45 -11.03
N SER A 121 24.33 -25.61 -11.96
CA SER A 121 25.40 -25.98 -12.91
C SER A 121 26.79 -26.11 -12.29
N SER A 122 27.03 -25.50 -11.12
CA SER A 122 28.34 -25.57 -10.44
C SER A 122 28.47 -26.76 -9.49
N GLN A 123 27.40 -27.48 -9.15
CA GLN A 123 27.47 -28.68 -8.30
C GLN A 123 27.53 -30.01 -9.07
N THR A 124 27.22 -30.02 -10.37
CA THR A 124 27.24 -31.26 -11.19
C THR A 124 28.54 -31.49 -11.95
N GLY A 125 29.56 -30.62 -11.82
CA GLY A 125 30.81 -30.68 -12.59
C GLY A 125 32.01 -31.30 -11.87
N GLY A 126 31.82 -31.97 -10.72
CA GLY A 126 32.93 -32.33 -9.83
C GLY A 126 32.92 -33.77 -9.31
N VAL A 127 32.49 -34.77 -10.10
CA VAL A 127 32.73 -36.19 -9.80
C VAL A 127 32.92 -36.94 -11.11
N GLY A 128 34.18 -37.25 -11.48
CA GLY A 128 34.41 -38.16 -12.60
C GLY A 128 35.69 -38.00 -13.42
N GLU A 129 36.80 -37.50 -12.86
CA GLU A 129 38.12 -37.66 -13.49
C GLU A 129 39.10 -38.27 -12.48
N GLY A 130 39.27 -39.59 -12.54
CA GLY A 130 40.25 -40.29 -11.72
C GLY A 130 40.10 -41.80 -11.84
N LEU A 131 41.11 -42.43 -12.44
CA LEU A 131 41.45 -43.85 -12.44
C LEU A 131 40.80 -44.73 -13.52
N ALA A 132 41.35 -44.63 -14.72
CA ALA A 132 41.50 -45.79 -15.59
C ALA A 132 42.78 -45.65 -16.44
N GLU A 133 43.94 -45.83 -15.82
CA GLU A 133 45.16 -46.22 -16.54
C GLU A 133 46.15 -46.87 -15.56
N GLU A 134 46.10 -48.20 -15.49
CA GLU A 134 47.27 -49.00 -15.11
C GLU A 134 47.27 -50.26 -15.98
N LYS A 135 48.13 -50.24 -17.01
CA LYS A 135 48.61 -51.42 -17.72
C LYS A 135 50.11 -51.50 -17.49
N SER A 136 50.58 -52.58 -16.88
CA SER A 136 51.78 -53.31 -17.29
C SER A 136 51.72 -54.73 -16.76
#